data_AF-A0A661XT78-F1
#
_entry.id   AF-A0A661XT78-F1
#
_cell.length_a   1.000
_cell.length_b   1.000
_cell.length_c   1.000
_cell.angle_alpha   90.00
_cell.angle_beta   90.00
_cell.angle_gamma   90.00
#
_symmetry.space_group_name_H-M   'P 1'
#
loop_
_entity.id
_entity.type
_entity.pdbx_description
1 polymer ?
#
loop_
_entity_poly.entity_id
_entity_poly.type
_entity_poly.pdbx_seq_one_letter_code
_entity_poly.pdbx_strand_id
1 'polypeptide(L)'
;VFYDKPFVKFERLLETYIANVPKGFHSFLSAMPVWLKEKLYLKSTIRKELSLIGNCKVKEIPPLLFTHHHQSHAASAYFPSPFDEAAVLCMDGVGEWATTSVWLGKKNTLTPLWEIDFPHSLGLLYSAFTYFTGFRVNSGEYKLMGLAPYGEPKYVDLILNHLVDVKEDGTFHMNMEYFNYTTGLTMTNQKFNNLFGGPPRQQETPIEQREMDIAASIQKVTEEIVLRLAKTIKQETNMNNLCLAGGVALNCVANGKLLKEKIFDDLWIQPAAGDAGGAIGAALSVWYEYYNQPRIVNKSDKMKGALLGPEFTNNDIKLILDNNGAVYEELNDDILLFRLAELLADEMVIGWFQGRMEFGPRALGGRSIIGDPRSKKMQSVMNLKIKYRESFRPFSPSILVEDVSDYFELEKNSPYMLVVADVKNDIRIPVTEDEKKLFGIEKLNLLRSEIPAVTHVDYSARIQTVHENINPRYYNLIKQFKKLTGYPILINTSFNVRDEPIVCTPEDAYKCFMRTDMDYLAMENYLLKKTDQPDI
;
A
#
# COMPACT_ATOMS: atom_id res chain seq x y z
N VAL A 1 15.02 -6.99 18.25
CA VAL A 1 15.59 -5.74 17.67
C VAL A 1 14.44 -4.75 17.51
N PHE A 2 14.71 -3.46 17.67
CA PHE A 2 13.74 -2.38 17.45
C PHE A 2 14.27 -1.43 16.36
N TYR A 3 13.39 -0.90 15.50
CA TYR A 3 13.79 -0.23 14.26
C TYR A 3 13.93 1.29 14.35
N ASP A 4 13.80 1.89 15.53
CA ASP A 4 13.88 3.34 15.75
C ASP A 4 14.82 3.61 16.94
N LYS A 5 15.73 4.57 16.81
CA LYS A 5 16.61 5.02 17.89
C LYS A 5 16.00 6.18 18.69
N PRO A 6 15.52 5.96 19.94
CA PRO A 6 14.77 6.97 20.69
C PRO A 6 15.54 8.27 20.95
N PHE A 7 16.84 8.19 21.20
CA PHE A 7 17.66 9.38 21.49
C PHE A 7 17.80 10.30 20.27
N VAL A 8 18.00 9.72 19.07
CA VAL A 8 18.15 10.49 17.83
C VAL A 8 16.81 11.16 17.47
N LYS A 9 15.70 10.44 17.65
CA LYS A 9 14.36 11.00 17.45
C LYS A 9 14.02 12.10 18.47
N PHE A 10 14.48 11.94 19.71
CA PHE A 10 14.34 12.97 20.75
C PHE A 10 15.10 14.24 20.38
N GLU A 11 16.35 14.11 19.95
CA GLU A 11 17.19 15.20 19.44
C GLU A 11 16.49 15.97 18.31
N ARG A 12 15.97 15.27 17.29
CA ARG A 12 15.20 15.93 16.22
C ARG A 12 14.04 16.75 16.73
N LEU A 13 13.22 16.19 17.63
CA LEU A 13 12.04 16.90 18.14
C LEU A 13 12.45 18.15 18.92
N LEU A 14 13.50 18.04 19.74
CA LEU A 14 14.06 19.16 20.48
C LEU A 14 14.54 20.27 19.54
N GLU A 15 15.38 19.92 18.56
CA GLU A 15 15.92 20.88 17.59
C GLU A 15 14.82 21.51 16.74
N THR A 16 13.84 20.71 16.30
CA THR A 16 12.68 21.20 15.53
C THR A 16 11.93 22.28 16.32
N TYR A 17 11.66 22.05 17.61
CA TYR A 17 10.92 23.01 18.41
C TYR A 17 11.72 24.28 18.72
N ILE A 18 13.04 24.15 18.92
CA ILE A 18 13.94 25.30 19.12
C ILE A 18 14.04 26.13 17.83
N ALA A 19 14.21 25.49 16.68
CA ALA A 19 14.32 26.16 15.38
C ALA A 19 13.05 26.95 14.99
N ASN A 20 11.90 26.62 15.59
CA ASN A 20 10.61 27.25 15.29
C ASN A 20 10.08 28.16 16.44
N VAL A 21 10.95 28.65 17.32
CA VAL A 21 10.57 29.62 18.38
C VAL A 21 10.01 30.92 17.76
N PRO A 22 8.91 31.49 18.30
CA PRO A 22 8.21 31.11 19.52
C PRO A 22 7.12 30.03 19.36
N LYS A 23 6.73 29.68 18.13
CA LYS A 23 5.62 28.74 17.89
C LYS A 23 5.91 27.34 18.43
N GLY A 24 7.14 26.86 18.28
CA GLY A 24 7.58 25.54 18.74
C GLY A 24 7.56 25.37 20.27
N PHE A 25 7.51 26.44 21.05
CA PHE A 25 7.55 26.36 22.52
C PHE A 25 6.32 25.64 23.10
N HIS A 26 5.14 25.82 22.51
CA HIS A 26 3.93 25.11 22.95
C HIS A 26 4.07 23.60 22.73
N SER A 27 4.51 23.21 21.53
CA SER A 27 4.74 21.80 21.16
C SER A 27 5.83 21.17 22.04
N PHE A 28 6.87 21.92 22.37
CA PHE A 28 7.89 21.53 23.33
C PHE A 28 7.30 21.24 24.71
N LEU A 29 6.51 22.17 25.28
CA LEU A 29 5.90 22.00 26.60
C LEU A 29 4.97 20.78 26.67
N SER A 30 4.26 20.47 25.59
CA SER A 30 3.40 19.28 25.53
C SER A 30 4.19 17.98 25.34
N ALA A 31 5.19 17.97 24.46
CA ALA A 31 5.87 16.73 24.06
C ALA A 31 7.00 16.32 25.02
N MET A 32 7.81 17.27 25.51
CA MET A 32 9.02 16.96 26.30
C MET A 32 8.75 16.19 27.59
N PRO A 33 7.69 16.47 28.38
CA PRO A 33 7.40 15.69 29.57
C PRO A 33 7.15 14.20 29.28
N VAL A 34 6.47 13.88 28.18
CA VAL A 34 6.23 12.49 27.74
C VAL A 34 7.53 11.82 27.33
N TRP A 35 8.37 12.54 26.57
CA TRP A 35 9.66 12.00 26.12
C TRP A 35 10.62 11.71 27.27
N LEU A 36 10.75 12.65 28.21
CA LEU A 36 11.64 12.53 29.36
C LEU A 36 11.18 11.46 30.35
N LYS A 37 9.87 11.20 30.48
CA LYS A 37 9.34 10.20 31.42
C LYS A 37 9.22 8.79 30.84
N GLU A 38 8.91 8.68 29.56
CA GLU A 38 8.54 7.39 28.95
C GLU A 38 9.45 7.00 27.80
N LYS A 39 9.56 7.85 26.76
CA LYS A 39 10.16 7.45 25.48
C LYS A 39 11.67 7.26 25.55
N LEU A 40 12.39 8.02 26.39
CA LEU A 40 13.82 7.78 26.62
C LEU A 40 14.10 6.47 27.39
N TYR A 41 13.11 5.98 28.15
CA TYR A 41 13.17 4.71 28.87
C TYR A 41 12.62 3.52 28.06
N LEU A 42 12.43 3.68 26.75
CA LEU A 42 11.82 2.66 25.89
C LEU A 42 12.56 1.31 25.96
N LYS A 43 13.90 1.32 26.06
CA LYS A 43 14.70 0.08 26.19
C LYS A 43 14.31 -0.71 27.45
N SER A 44 14.15 -0.05 28.59
CA SER A 44 13.72 -0.71 29.83
C SER A 44 12.27 -1.19 29.73
N THR A 45 11.39 -0.38 29.15
CA THR A 45 9.98 -0.74 28.95
C THR A 45 9.85 -1.98 28.08
N ILE A 46 10.50 -2.02 26.91
CA ILE A 46 10.48 -3.19 26.02
C ILE A 46 10.98 -4.44 26.75
N ARG A 47 12.09 -4.34 27.50
CA ARG A 47 12.61 -5.51 28.24
C ARG A 47 11.65 -6.00 29.31
N LYS A 48 10.96 -5.09 30.01
CA LYS A 48 9.95 -5.44 31.01
C LYS A 48 8.77 -6.16 30.36
N GLU A 49 8.19 -5.59 29.30
CA GLU A 49 7.05 -6.20 28.61
C GLU A 49 7.39 -7.55 27.99
N LEU A 50 8.57 -7.69 27.37
CA LEU A 50 9.04 -8.98 26.85
C LEU A 50 9.24 -10.03 27.96
N SER A 51 9.65 -9.62 29.16
CA SER A 51 9.79 -10.54 30.31
C SER A 51 8.45 -11.06 30.82
N LEU A 52 7.41 -10.24 30.74
CA LEU A 52 6.04 -10.64 31.07
C LEU A 52 5.50 -11.63 30.03
N ILE A 53 5.66 -11.30 28.74
CA ILE A 53 5.23 -12.17 27.63
C ILE A 53 5.99 -13.50 27.65
N GLY A 54 7.31 -13.47 27.89
CA GLY A 54 8.16 -14.65 27.93
C GLY A 54 8.12 -15.41 29.26
N ASN A 55 7.32 -14.96 30.24
CA ASN A 55 7.26 -15.51 31.60
C ASN A 55 8.65 -15.78 32.22
N CYS A 56 9.54 -14.80 32.11
CA CYS A 56 10.94 -14.90 32.55
C CYS A 56 11.39 -13.63 33.28
N LYS A 57 12.58 -13.65 33.88
CA LYS A 57 13.13 -12.46 34.53
C LYS A 57 13.66 -11.49 33.48
N VAL A 58 13.59 -10.18 33.73
CA VAL A 58 14.15 -9.13 32.84
C VAL A 58 15.63 -9.38 32.49
N LYS A 59 16.42 -9.98 33.38
CA LYS A 59 17.83 -10.32 33.14
C LYS A 59 18.04 -11.48 32.15
N GLU A 60 17.01 -12.30 31.94
CA GLU A 60 17.02 -13.44 31.01
C GLU A 60 16.64 -13.02 29.58
N ILE A 61 16.10 -11.80 29.41
CA ILE A 61 15.82 -11.24 28.09
C ILE A 61 17.13 -10.99 27.32
N PRO A 62 17.28 -11.52 26.09
CA PRO A 62 18.45 -11.29 25.24
C PRO A 62 18.78 -9.80 25.06
N PRO A 63 20.01 -9.47 24.64
CA PRO A 63 20.38 -8.09 24.32
C PRO A 63 19.40 -7.47 23.31
N LEU A 64 18.84 -6.32 23.68
CA LEU A 64 17.96 -5.57 22.77
C LEU A 64 18.83 -4.70 21.86
N LEU A 65 18.79 -5.02 20.57
CA LEU A 65 19.45 -4.28 19.50
C LEU A 65 18.51 -3.22 18.90
N PHE A 66 19.08 -2.16 18.36
CA PHE A 66 18.37 -1.04 17.73
C PHE A 66 19.00 -0.74 16.37
N THR A 67 18.20 -0.65 15.31
CA THR A 67 18.63 -0.18 13.98
C THR A 67 18.11 1.24 13.73
N HIS A 68 18.62 1.92 12.70
CA HIS A 68 18.00 3.16 12.22
C HIS A 68 16.71 2.87 11.45
N HIS A 69 15.76 3.81 11.44
CA HIS A 69 14.46 3.66 10.77
C HIS A 69 14.64 3.43 9.27
N HIS A 70 15.37 4.32 8.59
CA HIS A 70 15.62 4.18 7.16
C HIS A 70 16.51 3.00 6.79
N GLN A 71 17.44 2.59 7.67
CA GLN A 71 18.19 1.36 7.50
C GLN A 71 17.25 0.15 7.52
N SER A 72 16.25 0.16 8.41
CA SER A 72 15.25 -0.91 8.46
C SER A 72 14.40 -0.95 7.19
N HIS A 73 13.98 0.21 6.65
CA HIS A 73 13.32 0.26 5.35
C HIS A 73 14.19 -0.31 4.24
N ALA A 74 15.44 0.13 4.14
CA ALA A 74 16.37 -0.35 3.12
C ALA A 74 16.61 -1.88 3.23
N ALA A 75 16.83 -2.38 4.45
CA ALA A 75 17.00 -3.80 4.76
C ALA A 75 15.74 -4.61 4.43
N SER A 76 14.56 -4.06 4.72
CA SER A 76 13.29 -4.71 4.41
C SER A 76 13.11 -4.89 2.91
N ALA A 77 13.71 -4.04 2.07
CA ALA A 77 13.58 -4.17 0.63
C ALA A 77 14.71 -4.97 -0.02
N TYR A 78 15.95 -4.63 0.29
CA TYR A 78 17.09 -5.24 -0.37
C TYR A 78 17.25 -6.72 -0.03
N PHE A 79 17.20 -7.10 1.25
CA PHE A 79 17.51 -8.48 1.64
C PHE A 79 16.53 -9.55 1.11
N PRO A 80 15.21 -9.31 1.04
CA PRO A 80 14.28 -10.22 0.39
C PRO A 80 14.23 -10.08 -1.14
N SER A 81 14.81 -9.03 -1.73
CA SER A 81 14.87 -8.88 -3.19
C SER A 81 15.62 -10.04 -3.87
N PRO A 82 15.36 -10.31 -5.16
CA PRO A 82 16.05 -11.33 -5.94
C PRO A 82 17.39 -10.83 -6.52
N PHE A 83 17.93 -9.71 -6.04
CA PHE A 83 19.13 -9.09 -6.60
C PHE A 83 20.37 -9.33 -5.74
N ASP A 84 21.50 -9.70 -6.36
CA ASP A 84 22.81 -9.80 -5.70
C ASP A 84 23.37 -8.43 -5.30
N GLU A 85 23.07 -7.41 -6.10
CA GLU A 85 23.34 -6.01 -5.84
C GLU A 85 22.22 -5.13 -6.41
N ALA A 86 21.92 -4.04 -5.70
CA ALA A 86 20.92 -3.07 -6.11
C ALA A 86 21.17 -1.73 -5.40
N ALA A 87 20.71 -0.65 -6.03
CA ALA A 87 20.46 0.58 -5.29
C ALA A 87 19.13 0.42 -4.52
N VAL A 88 18.98 1.13 -3.41
CA VAL A 88 17.77 1.14 -2.60
C VAL A 88 17.36 2.58 -2.35
N LEU A 89 16.14 2.95 -2.75
CA LEU A 89 15.57 4.27 -2.48
C LEU A 89 14.44 4.11 -1.45
N CYS A 90 14.64 4.73 -0.29
CA CYS A 90 13.65 4.81 0.78
C CYS A 90 13.01 6.20 0.76
N MET A 91 11.69 6.29 0.67
CA MET A 91 10.95 7.55 0.68
C MET A 91 9.78 7.45 1.67
N ASP A 92 9.84 8.21 2.76
CA ASP A 92 8.92 8.07 3.89
C ASP A 92 8.47 9.44 4.43
N GLY A 93 7.51 9.42 5.35
CA GLY A 93 7.06 10.62 6.06
C GLY A 93 8.19 11.21 6.92
N VAL A 94 8.65 10.47 7.92
CA VAL A 94 9.79 10.86 8.78
C VAL A 94 10.30 9.66 9.58
N GLY A 95 11.62 9.42 9.55
CA GLY A 95 12.29 8.51 10.48
C GLY A 95 12.76 9.22 11.76
N GLU A 96 14.00 8.95 12.16
CA GLU A 96 14.65 9.76 13.20
C GLU A 96 15.01 11.16 12.70
N TRP A 97 15.54 11.26 11.47
CA TRP A 97 15.82 12.52 10.75
C TRP A 97 15.50 12.38 9.27
N ALA A 98 16.04 11.35 8.64
CA ALA A 98 15.81 11.03 7.24
C ALA A 98 14.31 10.97 6.89
N THR A 99 14.02 11.46 5.69
CA THR A 99 12.70 11.37 5.04
C THR A 99 12.82 10.74 3.65
N THR A 100 13.99 10.90 3.01
CA THR A 100 14.40 10.17 1.83
C THR A 100 15.83 9.70 2.03
N SER A 101 16.19 8.47 1.67
CA SER A 101 17.58 8.03 1.70
C SER A 101 17.90 6.99 0.63
N VAL A 102 19.16 6.99 0.22
CA VAL A 102 19.69 6.06 -0.79
C VAL A 102 20.77 5.18 -0.19
N TRP A 103 20.69 3.90 -0.51
CA TRP A 103 21.62 2.88 -0.04
C TRP A 103 22.13 2.03 -1.19
N LEU A 104 23.33 1.49 -1.01
CA LEU A 104 23.91 0.50 -1.88
C LEU A 104 23.84 -0.88 -1.19
N GLY A 105 23.08 -1.80 -1.76
CA GLY A 105 23.04 -3.18 -1.33
C GLY A 105 24.02 -4.02 -2.13
N LYS A 106 24.94 -4.72 -1.46
CA LYS A 106 25.83 -5.72 -2.07
C LYS A 106 25.97 -6.94 -1.16
N LYS A 107 25.65 -8.13 -1.67
CA LYS A 107 25.64 -9.37 -0.87
C LYS A 107 24.85 -9.18 0.43
N ASN A 108 25.48 -9.32 1.60
CA ASN A 108 24.89 -9.20 2.93
C ASN A 108 25.05 -7.81 3.58
N THR A 109 25.50 -6.78 2.86
CA THR A 109 25.73 -5.44 3.42
C THR A 109 24.86 -4.39 2.76
N LEU A 110 24.44 -3.40 3.55
CA LEU A 110 23.86 -2.14 3.09
C LEU A 110 24.76 -0.97 3.48
N THR A 111 25.09 -0.13 2.51
CA THR A 111 25.92 1.06 2.72
C THR A 111 25.10 2.31 2.43
N PRO A 112 24.90 3.22 3.39
CA PRO A 112 24.20 4.48 3.12
C PRO A 112 25.04 5.35 2.18
N LEU A 113 24.39 6.05 1.25
CA LEU A 113 25.03 6.99 0.35
C LEU A 113 24.72 8.44 0.77
N TRP A 114 23.44 8.79 0.82
CA TRP A 114 22.97 10.11 1.22
C TRP A 114 21.51 10.07 1.66
N GLU A 115 21.06 11.14 2.32
CA GLU A 115 19.68 11.31 2.77
C GLU A 115 19.22 12.77 2.69
N ILE A 116 17.90 12.96 2.66
CA ILE A 116 17.23 14.25 2.79
C ILE A 116 16.51 14.24 4.13
N ASP A 117 16.85 15.23 4.96
CA ASP A 117 16.36 15.32 6.32
C ASP A 117 15.01 16.04 6.46
N PHE A 118 14.33 15.70 7.54
CA PHE A 118 13.19 16.46 8.03
C PHE A 118 13.59 17.95 8.21
N PRO A 119 12.76 18.90 7.75
CA PRO A 119 11.34 18.77 7.45
C PRO A 119 10.99 18.46 5.99
N HIS A 120 11.97 18.18 5.14
CA HIS A 120 11.81 18.07 3.69
C HIS A 120 11.46 16.65 3.23
N SER A 121 10.22 16.22 3.48
CA SER A 121 9.70 14.92 3.07
C SER A 121 8.74 14.97 1.86
N LEU A 122 8.98 14.11 0.87
CA LEU A 122 8.03 13.83 -0.21
C LEU A 122 6.73 13.20 0.34
N GLY A 123 6.85 12.35 1.37
CA GLY A 123 5.70 11.76 2.07
C GLY A 123 4.84 12.82 2.75
N LEU A 124 5.44 13.75 3.50
CA LEU A 124 4.70 14.83 4.16
C LEU A 124 4.12 15.84 3.17
N LEU A 125 4.80 16.09 2.04
CA LEU A 125 4.24 16.87 0.94
C LEU A 125 2.93 16.22 0.45
N TYR A 126 2.97 14.93 0.12
CA TYR A 126 1.80 14.20 -0.37
C TYR A 126 0.68 14.12 0.70
N SER A 127 1.04 13.92 1.97
CA SER A 127 0.10 13.96 3.09
C SER A 127 -0.50 15.35 3.34
N ALA A 128 0.21 16.43 3.03
CA ALA A 128 -0.33 17.79 3.11
C ALA A 128 -1.45 18.01 2.09
N PHE A 129 -1.29 17.52 0.86
CA PHE A 129 -2.37 17.51 -0.13
C PHE A 129 -3.50 16.56 0.25
N THR A 130 -3.18 15.40 0.81
CA THR A 130 -4.17 14.44 1.32
C THR A 130 -5.06 15.10 2.38
N TYR A 131 -4.45 15.82 3.33
CA TYR A 131 -5.14 16.63 4.33
C TYR A 131 -5.96 17.74 3.66
N PHE A 132 -5.39 18.45 2.70
CA PHE A 132 -6.02 19.60 2.05
C PHE A 132 -7.27 19.22 1.24
N THR A 133 -7.28 18.05 0.61
CA THR A 133 -8.46 17.51 -0.09
C THR A 133 -9.45 16.82 0.86
N GLY A 134 -9.29 17.00 2.18
CA GLY A 134 -10.23 16.51 3.17
C GLY A 134 -10.14 15.00 3.43
N PHE A 135 -9.00 14.37 3.16
CA PHE A 135 -8.76 12.97 3.55
C PHE A 135 -7.92 12.88 4.83
N ARG A 136 -8.03 11.75 5.52
CA ARG A 136 -7.30 11.50 6.77
C ARG A 136 -5.84 11.12 6.46
N VAL A 137 -4.89 11.84 7.04
CA VAL A 137 -3.45 11.56 6.93
C VAL A 137 -3.12 10.18 7.51
N ASN A 138 -2.15 9.49 6.90
CA ASN A 138 -1.72 8.11 7.18
C ASN A 138 -2.74 7.02 6.80
N SER A 139 -3.89 7.39 6.23
CA SER A 139 -4.92 6.44 5.79
C SER A 139 -5.68 6.89 4.54
N GLY A 140 -5.27 7.99 3.92
CA GLY A 140 -6.03 8.71 2.90
C GLY A 140 -5.24 8.97 1.63
N GLU A 141 -3.92 8.76 1.67
CA GLU A 141 -2.98 9.01 0.58
C GLU A 141 -3.36 8.17 -0.65
N TYR A 142 -3.79 6.92 -0.45
CA TYR A 142 -4.26 6.08 -1.55
C TYR A 142 -5.60 6.57 -2.14
N LYS A 143 -6.41 7.31 -1.38
CA LYS A 143 -7.65 7.94 -1.91
C LYS A 143 -7.29 9.12 -2.79
N LEU A 144 -6.33 9.95 -2.35
CA LEU A 144 -5.79 11.04 -3.16
C LEU A 144 -5.20 10.50 -4.48
N MET A 145 -4.43 9.41 -4.40
CA MET A 145 -3.88 8.73 -5.58
C MET A 145 -4.99 8.23 -6.52
N GLY A 146 -6.05 7.62 -5.99
CA GLY A 146 -7.19 7.17 -6.79
C GLY A 146 -8.05 8.31 -7.35
N LEU A 147 -7.98 9.51 -6.75
CA LEU A 147 -8.70 10.69 -7.21
C LEU A 147 -7.97 11.40 -8.38
N ALA A 148 -6.65 11.24 -8.49
CA ALA A 148 -5.83 11.93 -9.46
C ALA A 148 -6.31 11.79 -10.93
N PRO A 149 -6.75 10.62 -11.42
CA PRO A 149 -7.16 10.48 -12.82
C PRO A 149 -8.47 11.19 -13.20
N TYR A 150 -9.20 11.75 -12.22
CA TYR A 150 -10.41 12.55 -12.47
C TYR A 150 -10.10 14.03 -12.69
N GLY A 151 -8.88 14.46 -12.38
CA GLY A 151 -8.44 15.84 -12.49
C GLY A 151 -7.52 16.12 -13.67
N GLU A 152 -7.25 17.40 -13.88
CA GLU A 152 -6.22 17.91 -14.75
C GLU A 152 -5.07 18.50 -13.90
N PRO A 153 -3.80 18.27 -14.27
CA PRO A 153 -2.65 18.68 -13.47
C PRO A 153 -2.35 20.19 -13.58
N LYS A 154 -3.34 21.06 -13.31
CA LYS A 154 -3.28 22.52 -13.50
C LYS A 154 -2.38 23.25 -12.51
N TYR A 155 -2.11 22.65 -11.36
CA TYR A 155 -1.37 23.28 -10.26
C TYR A 155 0.09 22.85 -10.18
N VAL A 156 0.62 22.10 -11.17
CA VAL A 156 2.01 21.63 -11.16
C VAL A 156 3.00 22.79 -11.01
N ASP A 157 2.88 23.82 -11.86
CA ASP A 157 3.76 24.99 -11.80
C ASP A 157 3.64 25.73 -10.47
N LEU A 158 2.43 25.83 -9.93
CA LEU A 158 2.19 26.46 -8.63
C LEU A 158 2.90 25.72 -7.49
N ILE A 159 2.85 24.39 -7.52
CA ILE A 159 3.53 23.53 -6.55
C ILE A 159 5.05 23.69 -6.65
N LEU A 160 5.60 23.62 -7.87
CA LEU A 160 7.05 23.71 -8.10
C LEU A 160 7.61 25.12 -7.84
N ASN A 161 6.83 26.18 -8.09
CA ASN A 161 7.29 27.56 -7.89
C ASN A 161 7.20 28.03 -6.43
N HIS A 162 6.30 27.46 -5.63
CA HIS A 162 6.02 27.98 -4.28
C HIS A 162 6.26 27.00 -3.14
N LEU A 163 6.00 25.70 -3.35
CA LEU A 163 5.97 24.72 -2.25
C LEU A 163 7.21 23.85 -2.19
N VAL A 164 7.74 23.42 -3.34
CA VAL A 164 8.87 22.51 -3.40
C VAL A 164 9.83 22.90 -4.53
N ASP A 165 11.06 23.20 -4.14
CA ASP A 165 12.17 23.50 -5.04
C ASP A 165 12.90 22.19 -5.37
N VAL A 166 12.56 21.60 -6.51
CA VAL A 166 13.12 20.33 -6.99
C VAL A 166 14.30 20.61 -7.91
N LYS A 167 15.47 20.07 -7.57
CA LYS A 167 16.70 20.20 -8.34
C LYS A 167 16.75 19.23 -9.52
N GLU A 168 17.75 19.41 -10.39
CA GLU A 168 17.95 18.55 -11.55
C GLU A 168 18.25 17.10 -11.14
N ASP A 169 19.00 16.93 -10.05
CA ASP A 169 19.33 15.63 -9.45
C ASP A 169 18.14 14.98 -8.68
N GLY A 170 16.99 15.66 -8.63
CA GLY A 170 15.79 15.20 -7.94
C GLY A 170 15.79 15.46 -6.44
N THR A 171 16.89 15.95 -5.85
CA THR A 171 16.87 16.45 -4.47
C THR A 171 15.92 17.65 -4.38
N PHE A 172 15.35 17.88 -3.20
CA PHE A 172 14.35 18.93 -3.06
C PHE A 172 14.36 19.56 -1.68
N HIS A 173 13.97 20.83 -1.63
CA HIS A 173 13.66 21.54 -0.41
C HIS A 173 12.23 22.06 -0.45
N MET A 174 11.53 21.92 0.67
CA MET A 174 10.18 22.47 0.82
C MET A 174 10.21 23.87 1.41
N ASN A 175 9.34 24.73 0.89
CA ASN A 175 9.09 26.04 1.46
C ASN A 175 8.17 25.91 2.68
N MET A 176 8.80 25.86 3.86
CA MET A 176 8.13 25.61 5.13
C MET A 176 7.14 26.70 5.54
N GLU A 177 7.11 27.86 4.87
CA GLU A 177 6.12 28.91 5.13
C GLU A 177 4.67 28.47 4.84
N TYR A 178 4.47 27.46 3.99
CA TYR A 178 3.15 26.97 3.59
C TYR A 178 2.66 25.77 4.42
N PHE A 179 3.54 25.21 5.24
CA PHE A 179 3.24 24.01 6.01
C PHE A 179 3.12 24.33 7.50
N ASN A 180 2.51 23.42 8.25
CA ASN A 180 2.29 23.59 9.69
C ASN A 180 2.70 22.36 10.51
N TYR A 181 3.11 21.25 9.89
CA TYR A 181 3.39 19.99 10.60
C TYR A 181 4.67 20.00 11.46
N THR A 182 5.51 21.05 11.40
CA THR A 182 6.69 21.19 12.26
C THR A 182 6.34 21.64 13.68
N THR A 183 5.22 22.36 13.85
CA THR A 183 4.81 22.92 15.15
C THR A 183 3.32 22.78 15.45
N GLY A 184 2.48 22.71 14.43
CA GLY A 184 1.02 22.66 14.55
C GLY A 184 0.44 21.25 14.51
N LEU A 185 -0.87 21.19 14.73
CA LEU A 185 -1.68 19.95 14.68
C LEU A 185 -2.27 19.69 13.28
N THR A 186 -1.86 20.45 12.28
CA THR A 186 -2.40 20.40 10.91
C THR A 186 -1.24 20.35 9.91
N MET A 187 -1.50 19.86 8.69
CA MET A 187 -0.45 19.75 7.68
C MET A 187 -0.14 21.08 6.97
N THR A 188 -1.17 21.86 6.70
CA THR A 188 -1.12 23.11 5.91
C THR A 188 -1.53 24.33 6.75
N ASN A 189 -1.39 25.53 6.20
CA ASN A 189 -1.75 26.78 6.87
C ASN A 189 -2.45 27.78 5.92
N GLN A 190 -2.72 29.00 6.39
CA GLN A 190 -3.43 30.02 5.61
C GLN A 190 -2.72 30.41 4.30
N LYS A 191 -1.38 30.40 4.24
CA LYS A 191 -0.65 30.68 2.98
C LYS A 191 -0.95 29.59 1.95
N PHE A 192 -1.00 28.33 2.37
CA PHE A 192 -1.42 27.21 1.51
C PHE A 192 -2.86 27.36 1.06
N ASN A 193 -3.77 27.73 1.96
CA ASN A 193 -5.18 27.97 1.63
C ASN A 193 -5.31 29.05 0.55
N ASN A 194 -4.62 30.17 0.72
CA ASN A 194 -4.62 31.27 -0.24
C ASN A 194 -4.04 30.83 -1.60
N LEU A 195 -2.97 30.02 -1.59
CA LEU A 195 -2.32 29.53 -2.80
C LEU A 195 -3.28 28.72 -3.68
N PHE A 196 -4.11 27.86 -3.07
CA PHE A 196 -5.08 27.03 -3.79
C PHE A 196 -6.50 27.61 -3.79
N GLY A 197 -6.67 28.91 -3.47
CA GLY A 197 -7.94 29.62 -3.62
C GLY A 197 -9.04 29.25 -2.61
N GLY A 198 -8.70 28.75 -1.42
CA GLY A 198 -9.69 28.44 -0.38
C GLY A 198 -9.19 27.52 0.73
N PRO A 199 -9.99 27.28 1.78
CA PRO A 199 -9.62 26.37 2.87
C PRO A 199 -9.50 24.90 2.40
N PRO A 200 -8.94 24.02 3.25
CA PRO A 200 -9.03 22.57 3.07
C PRO A 200 -10.48 22.12 2.95
N ARG A 201 -10.73 21.10 2.14
CA ARG A 201 -12.06 20.47 2.07
C ARG A 201 -12.40 19.82 3.41
N GLN A 202 -13.63 19.99 3.88
CA GLN A 202 -14.13 19.28 5.06
C GLN A 202 -14.37 17.80 4.73
N GLN A 203 -14.20 16.89 5.70
CA GLN A 203 -14.48 15.47 5.49
C GLN A 203 -15.96 15.23 5.16
N GLU A 204 -16.25 14.17 4.40
CA GLU A 204 -17.59 13.75 3.98
C GLU A 204 -18.43 14.78 3.18
N THR A 205 -17.85 15.91 2.74
CA THR A 205 -18.51 16.78 1.75
C THR A 205 -18.34 16.23 0.33
N PRO A 206 -19.12 16.70 -0.66
CA PRO A 206 -18.86 16.42 -2.07
C PRO A 206 -17.43 16.82 -2.47
N ILE A 207 -16.84 16.05 -3.37
CA ILE A 207 -15.52 16.33 -3.97
C ILE A 207 -15.76 17.12 -5.26
N GLU A 208 -15.11 18.26 -5.41
CA GLU A 208 -15.24 19.13 -6.59
C GLU A 208 -14.05 18.97 -7.54
N GLN A 209 -14.14 19.60 -8.73
CA GLN A 209 -13.05 19.56 -9.71
C GLN A 209 -11.74 20.13 -9.13
N ARG A 210 -11.83 21.09 -8.21
CA ARG A 210 -10.67 21.67 -7.53
C ARG A 210 -9.83 20.59 -6.85
N GLU A 211 -10.45 19.71 -6.05
CA GLU A 211 -9.72 18.66 -5.35
C GLU A 211 -9.19 17.59 -6.32
N MET A 212 -9.92 17.30 -7.40
CA MET A 212 -9.45 16.40 -8.46
C MET A 212 -8.21 16.96 -9.16
N ASP A 213 -8.24 18.23 -9.57
CA ASP A 213 -7.13 18.92 -10.23
C ASP A 213 -5.91 19.05 -9.30
N ILE A 214 -6.14 19.30 -8.00
CA ILE A 214 -5.09 19.27 -6.98
C ILE A 214 -4.47 17.88 -6.88
N ALA A 215 -5.29 16.82 -6.80
CA ALA A 215 -4.82 15.43 -6.73
C ALA A 215 -3.99 15.05 -7.97
N ALA A 216 -4.46 15.39 -9.17
CA ALA A 216 -3.73 15.19 -10.42
C ALA A 216 -2.38 15.91 -10.43
N SER A 217 -2.35 17.16 -9.94
CA SER A 217 -1.16 18.00 -9.93
C SER A 217 -0.08 17.48 -8.98
N ILE A 218 -0.44 17.14 -7.73
CA ILE A 218 0.56 16.60 -6.79
C ILE A 218 1.03 15.22 -7.22
N GLN A 219 0.16 14.37 -7.75
CA GLN A 219 0.55 13.06 -8.28
C GLN A 219 1.61 13.22 -9.39
N LYS A 220 1.41 14.17 -10.31
CA LYS A 220 2.39 14.49 -11.37
C LYS A 220 3.73 14.99 -10.81
N VAL A 221 3.72 15.84 -9.79
CA VAL A 221 4.94 16.35 -9.14
C VAL A 221 5.68 15.23 -8.42
N THR A 222 4.96 14.36 -7.68
CA THR A 222 5.54 13.20 -7.01
C THR A 222 6.21 12.25 -8.00
N GLU A 223 5.55 11.94 -9.11
CA GLU A 223 6.14 11.15 -10.19
C GLU A 223 7.44 11.75 -10.72
N GLU A 224 7.46 13.07 -10.98
CA GLU A 224 8.64 13.77 -11.51
C GLU A 224 9.82 13.67 -10.54
N ILE A 225 9.58 13.93 -9.24
CA ILE A 225 10.63 13.82 -8.21
C ILE A 225 11.19 12.40 -8.15
N VAL A 226 10.32 11.38 -8.11
CA VAL A 226 10.74 9.96 -8.07
C VAL A 226 11.58 9.60 -9.29
N LEU A 227 11.18 10.05 -10.49
CA LEU A 227 11.94 9.79 -11.71
C LEU A 227 13.30 10.47 -11.73
N ARG A 228 13.41 11.72 -11.25
CA ARG A 228 14.71 12.42 -11.16
C ARG A 228 15.65 11.74 -10.17
N LEU A 229 15.15 11.41 -8.98
CA LEU A 229 15.91 10.66 -7.98
C LEU A 229 16.40 9.34 -8.56
N ALA A 230 15.54 8.59 -9.26
CA ALA A 230 15.91 7.33 -9.90
C ALA A 230 17.03 7.51 -10.96
N LYS A 231 16.95 8.55 -11.80
CA LYS A 231 17.99 8.87 -12.79
C LYS A 231 19.32 9.18 -12.12
N THR A 232 19.33 10.02 -11.09
CA THR A 232 20.53 10.35 -10.30
C THR A 232 21.12 9.11 -9.66
N ILE A 233 20.31 8.28 -9.01
CA ILE A 233 20.77 7.03 -8.40
C ILE A 233 21.41 6.10 -9.44
N LYS A 234 20.81 5.98 -10.63
CA LYS A 234 21.39 5.18 -11.72
C LYS A 234 22.76 5.73 -12.13
N GLN A 235 22.90 7.05 -12.26
CA GLN A 235 24.16 7.70 -12.64
C GLN A 235 25.24 7.54 -11.56
N GLU A 236 24.90 7.72 -10.29
CA GLU A 236 25.84 7.66 -9.17
C GLU A 236 26.29 6.23 -8.84
N THR A 237 25.38 5.27 -8.92
CA THR A 237 25.65 3.89 -8.47
C THR A 237 25.98 2.93 -9.60
N ASN A 238 25.60 3.27 -10.84
CA ASN A 238 25.62 2.40 -12.01
C ASN A 238 24.92 1.03 -11.79
N MET A 239 24.01 0.95 -10.80
CA MET A 239 23.30 -0.29 -10.48
C MET A 239 22.26 -0.62 -11.54
N ASN A 240 22.06 -1.90 -11.82
CA ASN A 240 21.05 -2.36 -12.77
C ASN A 240 19.67 -2.52 -12.16
N ASN A 241 19.57 -2.69 -10.84
CA ASN A 241 18.31 -2.90 -10.16
C ASN A 241 18.07 -1.85 -9.08
N LEU A 242 16.81 -1.52 -8.84
CA LEU A 242 16.38 -0.60 -7.79
C LEU A 242 15.37 -1.28 -6.85
N CYS A 243 15.64 -1.19 -5.55
CA CYS A 243 14.71 -1.56 -4.50
C CYS A 243 14.00 -0.32 -3.93
N LEU A 244 12.71 -0.43 -3.63
CA LEU A 244 11.89 0.67 -3.09
C LEU A 244 11.26 0.31 -1.74
N ALA A 245 11.36 1.25 -0.79
CA ALA A 245 10.76 1.17 0.55
C ALA A 245 10.33 2.57 1.06
N GLY A 246 9.73 2.61 2.24
CA GLY A 246 9.11 3.81 2.82
C GLY A 246 7.68 4.02 2.31
N GLY A 247 6.87 4.78 3.05
CA GLY A 247 5.43 4.92 2.76
C GLY A 247 5.10 5.39 1.34
N VAL A 248 5.97 6.20 0.72
CA VAL A 248 5.78 6.71 -0.65
C VAL A 248 5.95 5.60 -1.69
N ALA A 249 6.71 4.53 -1.40
CA ALA A 249 6.86 3.39 -2.31
C ALA A 249 5.56 2.58 -2.50
N LEU A 250 4.50 2.87 -1.72
CA LEU A 250 3.14 2.35 -1.96
C LEU A 250 2.39 3.10 -3.06
N ASN A 251 2.95 4.18 -3.61
CA ASN A 251 2.40 4.91 -4.75
C ASN A 251 2.64 4.10 -6.05
N CYS A 252 1.69 3.22 -6.36
CA CYS A 252 1.77 2.32 -7.50
C CYS A 252 1.75 3.03 -8.87
N VAL A 253 1.25 4.26 -8.92
CA VAL A 253 1.27 5.09 -10.14
C VAL A 253 2.71 5.55 -10.43
N ALA A 254 3.40 6.09 -9.42
CA ALA A 254 4.81 6.46 -9.54
C ALA A 254 5.69 5.25 -9.88
N ASN A 255 5.45 4.11 -9.23
CA ASN A 255 6.17 2.87 -9.51
C ASN A 255 5.94 2.37 -10.95
N GLY A 256 4.71 2.42 -11.45
CA GLY A 256 4.39 2.02 -12.82
C GLY A 256 5.07 2.91 -13.86
N LYS A 257 5.12 4.22 -13.61
CA LYS A 257 5.86 5.16 -14.47
C LYS A 257 7.37 4.88 -14.43
N LEU A 258 7.94 4.63 -13.26
CA LEU A 258 9.35 4.27 -13.10
C LEU A 258 9.71 2.99 -13.87
N LEU A 259 8.83 1.98 -13.82
CA LEU A 259 8.99 0.74 -14.58
C LEU A 259 8.98 1.00 -16.10
N LYS A 260 8.08 1.86 -16.57
CA LYS A 260 7.93 2.22 -17.99
C LYS A 260 9.14 2.98 -18.56
N GLU A 261 9.79 3.81 -17.74
CA GLU A 261 10.97 4.58 -18.14
C GLU A 261 12.22 3.71 -18.33
N LYS A 262 12.23 2.46 -17.84
CA LYS A 262 13.34 1.49 -18.01
C LYS A 262 14.72 2.07 -17.61
N ILE A 263 14.76 2.92 -16.57
CA ILE A 263 16.01 3.47 -16.00
C ILE A 263 16.85 2.36 -15.36
N PHE A 264 16.16 1.39 -14.75
CA PHE A 264 16.72 0.16 -14.19
C PHE A 264 16.17 -1.04 -14.96
N ASP A 265 16.95 -2.12 -15.00
CA ASP A 265 16.56 -3.38 -15.63
C ASP A 265 15.38 -3.97 -14.87
N ASP A 266 15.40 -3.91 -13.54
CA ASP A 266 14.32 -4.43 -12.70
C ASP A 266 14.08 -3.59 -11.43
N LEU A 267 12.84 -3.68 -10.93
CA LEU A 267 12.38 -3.02 -9.72
C LEU A 267 11.91 -4.07 -8.72
N TRP A 268 12.23 -3.88 -7.44
CA TRP A 268 11.64 -4.65 -6.37
C TRP A 268 11.08 -3.69 -5.31
N ILE A 269 9.80 -3.84 -4.98
CA ILE A 269 9.09 -2.93 -4.08
C ILE A 269 8.60 -3.74 -2.88
N GLN A 270 8.87 -3.26 -1.67
CA GLN A 270 8.44 -3.94 -0.44
C GLN A 270 6.90 -3.92 -0.33
N PRO A 271 6.19 -5.07 -0.30
CA PRO A 271 4.73 -5.11 -0.13
C PRO A 271 4.23 -4.44 1.16
N ALA A 272 5.01 -4.46 2.23
CA ALA A 272 4.74 -3.72 3.46
C ALA A 272 5.64 -2.46 3.56
N ALA A 273 5.68 -1.63 2.50
CA ALA A 273 6.70 -0.57 2.35
C ALA A 273 6.69 0.51 3.44
N GLY A 274 5.54 0.76 4.08
CA GLY A 274 5.47 1.67 5.23
C GLY A 274 6.07 1.06 6.51
N ASP A 275 5.86 1.70 7.66
CA ASP A 275 6.53 1.35 8.93
C ASP A 275 6.35 -0.11 9.38
N ALA A 276 5.30 -0.80 8.92
CA ALA A 276 5.12 -2.23 9.17
C ALA A 276 6.33 -3.04 8.69
N GLY A 277 6.90 -2.73 7.51
CA GLY A 277 8.06 -3.41 6.95
C GLY A 277 9.34 -3.23 7.77
N GLY A 278 9.43 -2.18 8.59
CA GLY A 278 10.58 -1.90 9.44
C GLY A 278 10.89 -3.03 10.44
N ALA A 279 9.86 -3.77 10.90
CA ALA A 279 10.05 -4.92 11.78
C ALA A 279 10.86 -6.05 11.10
N ILE A 280 10.52 -6.38 9.85
CA ILE A 280 11.27 -7.38 9.05
C ILE A 280 12.66 -6.82 8.74
N GLY A 281 12.74 -5.57 8.31
CA GLY A 281 14.00 -4.91 7.99
C GLY A 281 15.02 -4.92 9.13
N ALA A 282 14.58 -4.59 10.34
CA ALA A 282 15.42 -4.63 11.52
C ALA A 282 15.92 -6.04 11.84
N ALA A 283 15.06 -7.06 11.71
CA ALA A 283 15.46 -8.45 11.91
C ALA A 283 16.50 -8.89 10.86
N LEU A 284 16.30 -8.54 9.59
CA LEU A 284 17.20 -8.89 8.49
C LEU A 284 18.54 -8.14 8.58
N SER A 285 18.55 -6.86 8.96
CA SER A 285 19.79 -6.11 9.21
C SER A 285 20.60 -6.74 10.33
N VAL A 286 19.98 -7.14 11.44
CA VAL A 286 20.69 -7.86 12.51
C VAL A 286 21.23 -9.20 12.03
N TRP A 287 20.44 -9.97 11.29
CA TRP A 287 20.88 -11.28 10.79
C TRP A 287 22.07 -11.18 9.82
N TYR A 288 21.95 -10.33 8.79
CA TYR A 288 22.94 -10.26 7.73
C TYR A 288 24.14 -9.38 8.06
N GLU A 289 23.93 -8.25 8.74
CA GLU A 289 24.99 -7.27 9.01
C GLU A 289 25.63 -7.48 10.38
N TYR A 290 24.82 -7.58 11.46
CA TYR A 290 25.36 -7.70 12.83
C TYR A 290 25.93 -9.10 13.12
N TYR A 291 25.21 -10.16 12.74
CA TYR A 291 25.69 -11.55 12.87
C TYR A 291 26.52 -12.02 11.66
N ASN A 292 26.76 -11.14 10.68
CA ASN A 292 27.56 -11.38 9.48
C ASN A 292 27.19 -12.70 8.76
N GLN A 293 25.90 -13.01 8.69
CA GLN A 293 25.44 -14.22 8.02
C GLN A 293 25.50 -14.04 6.50
N PRO A 294 25.86 -15.09 5.74
CA PRO A 294 25.86 -15.01 4.29
C PRO A 294 24.44 -14.84 3.75
N ARG A 295 24.26 -13.96 2.77
CA ARG A 295 23.00 -13.84 2.02
C ARG A 295 23.03 -14.74 0.80
N ILE A 296 22.10 -15.67 0.73
CA ILE A 296 21.83 -16.47 -0.48
C ILE A 296 20.67 -15.80 -1.21
N VAL A 297 20.90 -15.31 -2.42
CA VAL A 297 19.86 -14.74 -3.26
C VAL A 297 18.92 -15.83 -3.73
N ASN A 298 17.62 -15.55 -3.67
CA ASN A 298 16.60 -16.42 -4.23
C ASN A 298 15.97 -15.67 -5.40
N LYS A 299 16.02 -16.26 -6.60
CA LYS A 299 15.37 -15.69 -7.79
C LYS A 299 13.85 -15.85 -7.76
N SER A 300 13.33 -16.76 -6.94
CA SER A 300 11.93 -16.80 -6.56
C SER A 300 11.64 -15.82 -5.42
N ASP A 301 10.37 -15.53 -5.23
CA ASP A 301 9.92 -14.54 -4.26
C ASP A 301 10.14 -14.98 -2.79
N LYS A 302 11.05 -14.29 -2.07
CA LYS A 302 11.32 -14.55 -0.65
C LYS A 302 10.22 -14.07 0.30
N MET A 303 9.38 -13.14 -0.14
CA MET A 303 8.25 -12.69 0.67
C MET A 303 7.05 -13.64 0.56
N LYS A 304 7.11 -14.68 -0.28
CA LYS A 304 6.10 -15.74 -0.41
C LYS A 304 4.69 -15.21 -0.67
N GLY A 305 4.54 -14.30 -1.64
CA GLY A 305 3.28 -13.62 -1.93
C GLY A 305 2.83 -12.68 -0.81
N ALA A 306 3.75 -12.32 0.10
CA ALA A 306 3.49 -11.70 1.38
C ALA A 306 2.58 -12.53 2.31
N LEU A 307 2.34 -13.82 2.05
CA LEU A 307 1.49 -14.71 2.85
C LEU A 307 2.23 -15.18 4.12
N LEU A 308 2.53 -14.24 5.01
CA LEU A 308 3.39 -14.42 6.20
C LEU A 308 2.60 -14.40 7.51
N GLY A 309 1.32 -14.05 7.48
CA GLY A 309 0.42 -14.02 8.63
C GLY A 309 -0.06 -15.41 9.08
N PRO A 310 -1.03 -15.48 10.00
CA PRO A 310 -1.60 -16.72 10.49
C PRO A 310 -2.41 -17.45 9.40
N GLU A 311 -2.48 -18.78 9.52
CA GLU A 311 -3.39 -19.68 8.81
C GLU A 311 -4.30 -20.39 9.82
N PHE A 312 -5.44 -20.88 9.35
CA PHE A 312 -6.43 -21.59 10.15
C PHE A 312 -6.80 -22.88 9.45
N THR A 313 -6.94 -23.96 10.22
CA THR A 313 -7.35 -25.26 9.67
C THR A 313 -8.86 -25.31 9.46
N ASN A 314 -9.33 -26.27 8.67
CA ASN A 314 -10.77 -26.56 8.55
C ASN A 314 -11.41 -26.82 9.92
N ASN A 315 -10.71 -27.47 10.85
CA ASN A 315 -11.23 -27.71 12.19
C ASN A 315 -11.42 -26.40 12.99
N ASP A 316 -10.48 -25.46 12.88
CA ASP A 316 -10.60 -24.14 13.54
C ASP A 316 -11.81 -23.38 12.99
N ILE A 317 -11.98 -23.41 11.67
CA ILE A 317 -13.10 -22.73 10.98
C ILE A 317 -14.43 -23.38 11.36
N LYS A 318 -14.52 -24.71 11.28
CA LYS A 318 -15.73 -25.45 11.61
C LYS A 318 -16.20 -25.16 13.03
N LEU A 319 -15.28 -25.12 14.00
CA LEU A 319 -15.60 -24.78 15.39
C LEU A 319 -16.24 -23.40 15.50
N ILE A 320 -15.70 -22.40 14.80
CA ILE A 320 -16.24 -21.04 14.80
C ILE A 320 -17.61 -20.99 14.11
N LEU A 321 -17.78 -21.67 12.96
CA LEU A 321 -19.04 -21.72 12.24
C LEU A 321 -20.15 -22.41 13.07
N ASP A 322 -19.85 -23.54 13.68
CA ASP A 322 -20.77 -24.28 14.56
C ASP A 322 -21.20 -23.42 15.77
N ASN A 323 -20.24 -22.76 16.42
CA ASN A 323 -20.53 -21.90 17.58
C ASN A 323 -21.41 -20.69 17.22
N ASN A 324 -21.32 -20.20 15.99
CA ASN A 324 -22.14 -19.11 15.49
C ASN A 324 -23.47 -19.59 14.86
N GLY A 325 -23.74 -20.90 14.83
CA GLY A 325 -24.92 -21.46 14.18
C GLY A 325 -24.98 -21.21 12.68
N ALA A 326 -23.82 -21.03 12.04
CA ALA A 326 -23.73 -20.72 10.61
C ALA A 326 -24.18 -21.91 9.76
N VAL A 327 -24.80 -21.62 8.62
CA VAL A 327 -25.22 -22.65 7.64
C VAL A 327 -24.16 -22.73 6.55
N TYR A 328 -23.56 -23.91 6.36
CA TYR A 328 -22.46 -24.09 5.40
C TYR A 328 -22.50 -25.45 4.70
N GLU A 329 -21.86 -25.50 3.54
CA GLU A 329 -21.52 -26.72 2.81
C GLU A 329 -20.01 -26.98 2.92
N GLU A 330 -19.62 -28.21 3.27
CA GLU A 330 -18.22 -28.64 3.21
C GLU A 330 -17.94 -29.30 1.86
N LEU A 331 -17.02 -28.73 1.09
CA LEU A 331 -16.70 -29.15 -0.27
C LEU A 331 -15.20 -29.42 -0.40
N ASN A 332 -14.85 -30.48 -1.13
CA ASN A 332 -13.45 -30.67 -1.54
C ASN A 332 -13.02 -29.58 -2.53
N ASP A 333 -11.71 -29.40 -2.71
CA ASP A 333 -11.15 -28.29 -3.50
C ASP A 333 -11.63 -28.29 -4.95
N ASP A 334 -11.67 -29.44 -5.62
CA ASP A 334 -12.06 -29.50 -7.03
C ASP A 334 -13.51 -29.04 -7.24
N ILE A 335 -14.42 -29.49 -6.38
CA ILE A 335 -15.83 -29.09 -6.42
C ILE A 335 -15.98 -27.63 -6.01
N LEU A 336 -15.30 -27.20 -4.93
CA LEU A 336 -15.38 -25.84 -4.43
C LEU A 336 -14.90 -24.83 -5.48
N LEU A 337 -13.73 -25.03 -6.06
CA LEU A 337 -13.15 -24.08 -7.01
C LEU A 337 -13.98 -23.99 -8.30
N PHE A 338 -14.53 -25.12 -8.77
CA PHE A 338 -15.46 -25.12 -9.89
C PHE A 338 -16.74 -24.33 -9.54
N ARG A 339 -17.33 -24.60 -8.38
CA ARG A 339 -18.56 -23.92 -7.92
C ARG A 339 -18.35 -22.42 -7.73
N LEU A 340 -17.23 -22.02 -7.16
CA LEU A 340 -16.88 -20.60 -7.00
C LEU A 340 -16.67 -19.92 -8.35
N ALA A 341 -16.08 -20.60 -9.35
CA ALA A 341 -15.96 -20.06 -10.70
C ALA A 341 -17.34 -19.83 -11.36
N GLU A 342 -18.31 -20.74 -11.17
CA GLU A 342 -19.70 -20.53 -11.61
C GLU A 342 -20.33 -19.31 -10.92
N LEU A 343 -20.25 -19.24 -9.60
CA LEU A 343 -20.80 -18.12 -8.82
C LEU A 343 -20.19 -16.78 -9.24
N LEU A 344 -18.87 -16.74 -9.47
CA LEU A 344 -18.20 -15.55 -9.99
C LEU A 344 -18.70 -15.20 -11.39
N ALA A 345 -18.88 -16.18 -12.29
CA ALA A 345 -19.38 -15.94 -13.64
C ALA A 345 -20.85 -15.44 -13.66
N ASP A 346 -21.62 -15.79 -12.63
CA ASP A 346 -22.98 -15.29 -12.36
C ASP A 346 -22.97 -13.92 -11.64
N GLU A 347 -21.81 -13.24 -11.60
CA GLU A 347 -21.60 -11.94 -10.97
C GLU A 347 -21.87 -11.89 -9.46
N MET A 348 -21.67 -13.00 -8.74
CA MET A 348 -21.75 -13.02 -7.28
C MET A 348 -20.47 -12.44 -6.65
N VAL A 349 -20.64 -11.74 -5.52
CA VAL A 349 -19.54 -11.25 -4.68
C VAL A 349 -19.18 -12.30 -3.63
N ILE A 350 -17.92 -12.68 -3.58
CA ILE A 350 -17.44 -13.73 -2.69
C ILE A 350 -16.39 -13.19 -1.73
N GLY A 351 -16.62 -13.37 -0.42
CA GLY A 351 -15.57 -13.27 0.59
C GLY A 351 -14.67 -14.50 0.52
N TRP A 352 -13.37 -14.29 0.33
CA TRP A 352 -12.36 -15.33 0.14
C TRP A 352 -11.38 -15.32 1.31
N PHE A 353 -11.45 -16.36 2.15
CA PHE A 353 -10.61 -16.55 3.33
C PHE A 353 -9.85 -17.88 3.20
N GLN A 354 -8.57 -17.81 2.84
CA GLN A 354 -7.76 -18.97 2.46
C GLN A 354 -6.32 -18.83 2.92
N GLY A 355 -5.73 -19.92 3.41
CA GLY A 355 -4.34 -20.05 3.82
C GLY A 355 -3.87 -18.95 4.76
N ARG A 356 -2.58 -18.61 4.62
CA ARG A 356 -1.93 -17.57 5.41
C ARG A 356 -2.39 -16.18 4.98
N MET A 357 -2.61 -15.31 5.96
CA MET A 357 -2.90 -13.90 5.73
C MET A 357 -1.70 -13.15 5.11
N GLU A 358 -2.00 -12.18 4.25
CA GLU A 358 -1.04 -11.26 3.63
C GLU A 358 -0.43 -10.29 4.66
N PHE A 359 0.84 -9.95 4.49
CA PHE A 359 1.55 -8.93 5.24
C PHE A 359 1.67 -7.65 4.41
N GLY A 360 1.02 -6.59 4.88
CA GLY A 360 0.98 -5.29 4.20
C GLY A 360 -0.45 -4.79 4.02
N PRO A 361 -0.63 -3.67 3.29
CA PRO A 361 -1.93 -3.00 3.18
C PRO A 361 -2.82 -3.55 2.03
N ARG A 362 -2.37 -4.57 1.29
CA ARG A 362 -3.08 -5.14 0.14
C ARG A 362 -3.49 -6.58 0.45
N ALA A 363 -4.72 -6.92 0.08
CA ALA A 363 -5.10 -8.33 -0.05
C ALA A 363 -4.61 -8.85 -1.40
N LEU A 364 -4.06 -10.06 -1.37
CA LEU A 364 -3.32 -10.70 -2.45
C LEU A 364 -3.78 -12.17 -2.62
N GLY A 365 -5.07 -12.43 -2.36
CA GLY A 365 -5.67 -13.76 -2.52
C GLY A 365 -5.61 -14.66 -1.29
N GLY A 366 -5.39 -14.12 -0.10
CA GLY A 366 -5.53 -14.81 1.19
C GLY A 366 -6.73 -14.32 1.99
N ARG A 367 -6.94 -12.99 2.06
CA ARG A 367 -8.08 -12.34 2.74
C ARG A 367 -8.70 -11.31 1.81
N SER A 368 -9.42 -11.79 0.80
CA SER A 368 -9.88 -10.99 -0.33
C SER A 368 -11.40 -10.98 -0.46
N ILE A 369 -11.96 -9.95 -1.09
CA ILE A 369 -13.30 -9.97 -1.66
C ILE A 369 -13.10 -9.98 -3.16
N ILE A 370 -13.71 -10.96 -3.82
CA ILE A 370 -13.50 -11.26 -5.23
C ILE A 370 -14.82 -11.20 -6.01
N GLY A 371 -14.72 -10.96 -7.31
CA GLY A 371 -15.87 -10.81 -8.20
C GLY A 371 -15.48 -10.79 -9.67
N ASP A 372 -16.49 -10.73 -10.54
CA ASP A 372 -16.32 -10.76 -11.99
C ASP A 372 -15.79 -9.43 -12.54
N PRO A 373 -14.62 -9.40 -13.20
CA PRO A 373 -14.08 -8.17 -13.80
C PRO A 373 -14.86 -7.68 -15.03
N ARG A 374 -15.61 -8.56 -15.69
CA ARG A 374 -16.38 -8.30 -16.93
C ARG A 374 -17.67 -7.54 -16.64
N SER A 375 -18.20 -7.68 -15.43
CA SER A 375 -19.46 -7.08 -15.02
C SER A 375 -19.41 -5.55 -15.09
N LYS A 376 -20.44 -4.96 -15.70
CA LYS A 376 -20.60 -3.50 -15.81
C LYS A 376 -21.01 -2.84 -14.50
N LYS A 377 -21.56 -3.63 -13.55
CA LYS A 377 -22.10 -3.13 -12.27
C LYS A 377 -21.25 -3.49 -11.07
N MET A 378 -20.37 -4.48 -11.16
CA MET A 378 -19.65 -5.04 -10.00
C MET A 378 -18.85 -3.98 -9.23
N GLN A 379 -18.24 -3.02 -9.92
CA GLN A 379 -17.53 -1.92 -9.25
C GLN A 379 -18.47 -1.11 -8.33
N SER A 380 -19.63 -0.70 -8.84
CA SER A 380 -20.64 0.01 -8.04
C SER A 380 -21.21 -0.85 -6.91
N VAL A 381 -21.51 -2.13 -7.18
CA VAL A 381 -22.08 -3.07 -6.21
C VAL A 381 -21.12 -3.25 -5.03
N MET A 382 -19.85 -3.55 -5.31
CA MET A 382 -18.85 -3.73 -4.26
C MET A 382 -18.58 -2.43 -3.48
N ASN A 383 -18.46 -1.28 -4.15
CA ASN A 383 -18.18 -0.03 -3.44
C ASN A 383 -19.33 0.41 -2.52
N LEU A 384 -20.59 0.27 -2.96
CA LEU A 384 -21.77 0.74 -2.23
C LEU A 384 -22.30 -0.28 -1.21
N LYS A 385 -22.49 -1.53 -1.63
CA LYS A 385 -23.16 -2.55 -0.80
C LYS A 385 -22.22 -3.30 0.14
N ILE A 386 -20.94 -3.39 -0.22
CA ILE A 386 -19.96 -4.18 0.54
C ILE A 386 -19.02 -3.27 1.31
N LYS A 387 -18.47 -2.26 0.63
CA LYS A 387 -17.41 -1.42 1.19
C LYS A 387 -17.90 -0.16 1.86
N TYR A 388 -19.15 0.26 1.62
CA TYR A 388 -19.74 1.49 2.14
C TYR A 388 -18.80 2.70 1.96
N ARG A 389 -18.22 2.84 0.75
CA ARG A 389 -17.19 3.86 0.44
C ARG A 389 -17.45 4.58 -0.88
N GLU A 390 -16.62 5.58 -1.16
CA GLU A 390 -16.73 6.44 -2.35
C GLU A 390 -16.69 5.60 -3.64
N SER A 391 -17.61 5.87 -4.57
CA SER A 391 -17.80 5.08 -5.79
C SER A 391 -16.60 5.13 -6.74
N PHE A 392 -15.78 6.17 -6.66
CA PHE A 392 -14.64 6.36 -7.56
C PHE A 392 -13.45 5.45 -7.28
N ARG A 393 -13.46 4.69 -6.17
CA ARG A 393 -12.32 3.85 -5.81
C ARG A 393 -12.24 2.65 -6.75
N PRO A 394 -11.14 2.49 -7.49
CA PRO A 394 -10.99 1.36 -8.38
C PRO A 394 -10.71 0.07 -7.61
N PHE A 395 -10.97 -1.04 -8.27
CA PHE A 395 -10.53 -2.36 -7.84
C PHE A 395 -9.33 -2.82 -8.65
N SER A 396 -8.64 -3.82 -8.12
CA SER A 396 -7.41 -4.35 -8.72
C SER A 396 -7.68 -5.69 -9.37
N PRO A 397 -7.16 -5.95 -10.58
CA PRO A 397 -7.20 -7.28 -11.17
C PRO A 397 -6.15 -8.20 -10.54
N SER A 398 -6.59 -9.41 -10.18
CA SER A 398 -5.73 -10.58 -9.99
C SER A 398 -5.75 -11.40 -11.29
N ILE A 399 -4.60 -11.58 -11.92
CA ILE A 399 -4.45 -12.25 -13.21
C ILE A 399 -3.43 -13.39 -13.14
N LEU A 400 -3.64 -14.47 -13.89
CA LEU A 400 -2.62 -15.50 -14.05
C LEU A 400 -1.36 -14.89 -14.67
N VAL A 401 -0.18 -15.21 -14.12
CA VAL A 401 1.07 -14.59 -14.56
C VAL A 401 1.33 -14.79 -16.06
N GLU A 402 1.03 -15.96 -16.59
CA GLU A 402 1.24 -16.30 -18.00
C GLU A 402 0.37 -15.51 -18.98
N ASP A 403 -0.72 -14.90 -18.51
CA ASP A 403 -1.68 -14.16 -19.34
C ASP A 403 -1.53 -12.63 -19.20
N VAL A 404 -0.65 -12.14 -18.32
CA VAL A 404 -0.60 -10.70 -17.99
C VAL A 404 -0.37 -9.79 -19.20
N SER A 405 0.54 -10.21 -20.08
CA SER A 405 0.93 -9.45 -21.27
C SER A 405 -0.16 -9.37 -22.33
N ASP A 406 -1.15 -10.26 -22.29
CA ASP A 406 -2.27 -10.28 -23.25
C ASP A 406 -3.35 -9.24 -22.89
N TYR A 407 -3.41 -8.82 -21.62
CA TYR A 407 -4.42 -7.89 -21.10
C TYR A 407 -3.85 -6.54 -20.69
N PHE A 408 -2.56 -6.45 -20.36
CA PHE A 408 -1.93 -5.23 -19.88
C PHE A 408 -0.61 -4.96 -20.59
N GLU A 409 -0.25 -3.68 -20.74
CA GLU A 409 1.06 -3.21 -21.19
C GLU A 409 2.12 -3.40 -20.09
N LEU A 410 2.34 -4.66 -19.71
CA LEU A 410 3.20 -5.05 -18.61
C LEU A 410 3.94 -6.35 -18.96
N GLU A 411 5.26 -6.25 -19.14
CA GLU A 411 6.14 -7.39 -19.45
C GLU A 411 6.69 -8.09 -18.19
N LYS A 412 6.47 -7.51 -17.01
CA LYS A 412 7.06 -7.94 -15.73
C LYS A 412 6.02 -8.38 -14.71
N ASN A 413 6.44 -9.20 -13.76
CA ASN A 413 5.58 -9.64 -12.67
C ASN A 413 5.23 -8.46 -11.74
N SER A 414 3.99 -8.43 -11.25
CA SER A 414 3.52 -7.51 -10.22
C SER A 414 2.76 -8.30 -9.15
N PRO A 415 3.44 -9.11 -8.32
CA PRO A 415 2.77 -10.01 -7.38
C PRO A 415 2.06 -9.29 -6.22
N TYR A 416 2.30 -7.98 -6.04
CA TYR A 416 1.94 -7.25 -4.83
C TYR A 416 0.95 -6.10 -5.03
N MET A 417 0.39 -5.91 -6.23
CA MET A 417 -0.42 -4.72 -6.54
C MET A 417 0.32 -3.40 -6.27
N LEU A 418 1.61 -3.34 -6.60
CA LEU A 418 2.45 -2.15 -6.39
C LEU A 418 2.83 -1.45 -7.70
N VAL A 419 2.32 -1.94 -8.83
CA VAL A 419 2.54 -1.38 -10.16
C VAL A 419 1.18 -1.17 -10.84
N VAL A 420 1.05 -0.02 -11.50
CA VAL A 420 -0.04 0.27 -12.43
C VAL A 420 0.48 0.06 -13.85
N ALA A 421 -0.33 -0.56 -14.70
CA ALA A 421 -0.07 -0.61 -16.13
C ALA A 421 -1.36 -0.32 -16.91
N ASP A 422 -1.15 0.09 -18.15
CA ASP A 422 -2.19 0.40 -19.12
C ASP A 422 -2.85 -0.91 -19.60
N VAL A 423 -4.18 -0.94 -19.74
CA VAL A 423 -4.90 -2.06 -20.38
C VAL A 423 -4.50 -2.15 -21.86
N LYS A 424 -4.34 -3.35 -22.43
CA LYS A 424 -4.00 -3.54 -23.86
C LYS A 424 -5.04 -2.90 -24.78
N ASN A 425 -4.58 -2.24 -25.85
CA ASN A 425 -5.47 -1.50 -26.76
C ASN A 425 -6.59 -2.37 -27.36
N ASP A 426 -6.30 -3.63 -27.66
CA ASP A 426 -7.23 -4.54 -28.34
C ASP A 426 -8.50 -4.85 -27.54
N ILE A 427 -8.43 -4.70 -26.21
CA ILE A 427 -9.58 -4.93 -25.30
C ILE A 427 -10.14 -3.61 -24.74
N ARG A 428 -9.65 -2.45 -25.20
CA ARG A 428 -10.18 -1.14 -24.79
C ARG A 428 -11.44 -0.79 -25.56
N ILE A 429 -12.34 -0.11 -24.88
CA ILE A 429 -13.52 0.52 -25.48
C ILE A 429 -13.25 2.03 -25.57
N PRO A 430 -13.17 2.61 -26.77
CA PRO A 430 -12.93 4.03 -26.93
C PRO A 430 -14.14 4.84 -26.47
N VAL A 431 -13.87 5.93 -25.77
CA VAL A 431 -14.91 6.87 -25.32
C VAL A 431 -15.21 7.89 -26.42
N THR A 432 -16.50 8.11 -26.68
CA THR A 432 -17.01 9.05 -27.68
C THR A 432 -16.76 10.51 -27.28
N GLU A 433 -16.83 11.45 -28.24
CA GLU A 433 -16.65 12.89 -27.95
C GLU A 433 -17.69 13.45 -26.98
N ASP A 434 -18.90 12.90 -26.96
CA ASP A 434 -19.94 13.33 -26.01
C ASP A 434 -19.70 12.75 -24.61
N GLU A 435 -19.26 11.50 -24.51
CA GLU A 435 -18.90 10.89 -23.23
C GLU A 435 -17.64 11.52 -22.61
N LYS A 436 -16.72 12.07 -23.42
CA LYS A 436 -15.58 12.86 -22.92
C LYS A 436 -16.01 14.11 -22.17
N LYS A 437 -17.21 14.65 -22.44
CA LYS A 437 -17.76 15.83 -21.75
C LYS A 437 -18.35 15.48 -20.38
N LEU A 438 -18.54 14.20 -20.04
CA LEU A 438 -19.05 13.78 -18.74
C LEU A 438 -18.11 14.23 -17.62
N PHE A 439 -18.68 14.54 -16.46
CA PHE A 439 -17.98 15.21 -15.37
C PHE A 439 -17.90 14.36 -14.11
N GLY A 440 -16.77 14.44 -13.40
CA GLY A 440 -16.58 13.79 -12.09
C GLY A 440 -16.93 12.29 -12.08
N ILE A 441 -17.84 11.92 -11.17
CA ILE A 441 -18.30 10.54 -10.96
C ILE A 441 -19.04 9.97 -12.17
N GLU A 442 -19.62 10.78 -13.06
CA GLU A 442 -20.32 10.26 -14.25
C GLU A 442 -19.36 9.50 -15.18
N LYS A 443 -18.07 9.88 -15.18
CA LYS A 443 -17.02 9.18 -15.94
C LYS A 443 -16.83 7.72 -15.51
N LEU A 444 -17.26 7.34 -14.30
CA LEU A 444 -17.16 5.98 -13.77
C LEU A 444 -18.10 4.99 -14.45
N ASN A 445 -19.24 5.48 -14.92
CA ASN A 445 -20.26 4.61 -15.51
C ASN A 445 -19.92 4.24 -16.96
N LEU A 446 -18.85 4.80 -17.51
CA LEU A 446 -18.37 4.51 -18.85
C LEU A 446 -17.60 3.20 -18.89
N LEU A 447 -17.94 2.37 -19.86
CA LEU A 447 -17.18 1.16 -20.16
C LEU A 447 -15.88 1.55 -20.85
N ARG A 448 -14.76 1.15 -20.26
CA ARG A 448 -13.41 1.45 -20.76
C ARG A 448 -12.74 0.25 -21.42
N SER A 449 -13.24 -0.96 -21.18
CA SER A 449 -12.65 -2.18 -21.72
C SER A 449 -13.64 -3.35 -21.60
N GLU A 450 -13.24 -4.52 -22.08
CA GLU A 450 -13.91 -5.79 -21.83
C GLU A 450 -13.90 -6.23 -20.35
N ILE A 451 -13.03 -5.62 -19.53
CA ILE A 451 -12.90 -5.85 -18.09
C ILE A 451 -13.18 -4.55 -17.30
N PRO A 452 -14.39 -3.97 -17.44
CA PRO A 452 -14.67 -2.61 -16.99
C PRO A 452 -14.56 -2.44 -15.47
N ALA A 453 -14.82 -3.47 -14.66
CA ALA A 453 -14.83 -3.33 -13.20
C ALA A 453 -13.44 -3.08 -12.58
N VAL A 454 -12.38 -3.43 -13.31
CA VAL A 454 -10.97 -3.27 -12.91
C VAL A 454 -10.21 -2.24 -13.75
N THR A 455 -10.88 -1.62 -14.73
CA THR A 455 -10.26 -0.62 -15.62
C THR A 455 -10.58 0.78 -15.14
N HIS A 456 -9.55 1.59 -14.94
CA HIS A 456 -9.70 2.96 -14.48
C HIS A 456 -10.12 3.92 -15.60
N VAL A 457 -10.52 5.14 -15.24
CA VAL A 457 -10.97 6.16 -16.21
C VAL A 457 -9.91 6.58 -17.23
N ASP A 458 -8.63 6.35 -16.92
CA ASP A 458 -7.46 6.60 -17.76
C ASP A 458 -6.95 5.33 -18.46
N TYR A 459 -7.76 4.26 -18.50
CA TYR A 459 -7.43 2.95 -19.06
C TYR A 459 -6.32 2.18 -18.33
N SER A 460 -5.95 2.60 -17.12
CA SER A 460 -4.96 1.88 -16.32
C SER A 460 -5.61 0.86 -15.35
N ALA A 461 -4.80 -0.06 -14.84
CA ALA A 461 -5.18 -0.97 -13.76
C ALA A 461 -3.98 -1.27 -12.85
N ARG A 462 -4.24 -1.51 -11.56
CA ARG A 462 -3.22 -1.88 -10.57
C ARG A 462 -3.17 -3.39 -10.37
N ILE A 463 -2.17 -4.04 -10.94
CA ILE A 463 -2.22 -5.47 -11.26
C ILE A 463 -1.59 -6.33 -10.14
N GLN A 464 -2.24 -7.45 -9.83
CA GLN A 464 -1.64 -8.59 -9.14
C GLN A 464 -1.40 -9.75 -10.12
N THR A 465 -0.16 -10.14 -10.36
CA THR A 465 0.15 -11.41 -11.03
C THR A 465 0.12 -12.56 -10.03
N VAL A 466 -0.62 -13.62 -10.33
CA VAL A 466 -0.81 -14.79 -9.48
C VAL A 466 -0.03 -15.97 -10.04
N HIS A 467 0.83 -16.55 -9.21
CA HIS A 467 1.69 -17.68 -9.57
C HIS A 467 1.25 -18.95 -8.85
N GLU A 468 1.22 -20.08 -9.58
CA GLU A 468 0.85 -21.39 -9.05
C GLU A 468 1.73 -21.83 -7.87
N ASN A 469 3.03 -21.58 -7.95
CA ASN A 469 3.99 -21.98 -6.92
C ASN A 469 3.96 -21.10 -5.65
N ILE A 470 3.24 -19.97 -5.66
CA ILE A 470 3.13 -19.06 -4.51
C ILE A 470 1.76 -19.19 -3.85
N ASN A 471 0.68 -19.15 -4.63
CA ASN A 471 -0.69 -19.25 -4.12
C ASN A 471 -1.51 -20.20 -5.03
N PRO A 472 -1.30 -21.54 -4.91
CA PRO A 472 -1.87 -22.52 -5.83
C PRO A 472 -3.39 -22.55 -5.82
N ARG A 473 -4.03 -22.38 -4.65
CA ARG A 473 -5.49 -22.43 -4.53
C ARG A 473 -6.15 -21.23 -5.23
N TYR A 474 -5.59 -20.04 -5.07
CA TYR A 474 -6.07 -18.84 -5.74
C TYR A 474 -5.78 -18.86 -7.26
N TYR A 475 -4.59 -19.34 -7.64
CA TYR A 475 -4.25 -19.59 -9.05
C TYR A 475 -5.25 -20.55 -9.71
N ASN A 476 -5.57 -21.67 -9.04
CA ASN A 476 -6.52 -22.66 -9.57
C ASN A 476 -7.95 -22.12 -9.66
N LEU A 477 -8.39 -21.27 -8.73
CA LEU A 477 -9.69 -20.58 -8.86
C LEU A 477 -9.74 -19.75 -10.15
N ILE A 478 -8.74 -18.89 -10.37
CA ILE A 478 -8.68 -18.02 -11.56
C ILE A 478 -8.59 -18.88 -12.82
N LYS A 479 -7.87 -20.00 -12.78
CA LYS A 479 -7.79 -20.96 -13.89
C LYS A 479 -9.13 -21.63 -14.22
N GLN A 480 -9.94 -21.97 -13.20
CA GLN A 480 -11.30 -22.49 -13.43
C GLN A 480 -12.21 -21.40 -14.01
N PHE A 481 -12.12 -20.17 -13.49
CA PHE A 481 -12.85 -19.03 -14.02
C PHE A 481 -12.47 -18.76 -15.49
N LYS A 482 -11.18 -18.82 -15.85
CA LYS A 482 -10.71 -18.73 -17.24
C LYS A 482 -11.33 -19.79 -18.13
N LYS A 483 -11.37 -21.05 -17.70
CA LYS A 483 -11.97 -22.14 -18.49
C LYS A 483 -13.45 -21.89 -18.77
N LEU A 484 -14.17 -21.33 -17.82
CA LEU A 484 -15.60 -21.06 -17.93
C LEU A 484 -15.90 -19.81 -18.77
N THR A 485 -15.11 -18.76 -18.62
CA THR A 485 -15.43 -17.41 -19.13
C THR A 485 -14.56 -16.94 -20.28
N GLY A 486 -13.40 -17.57 -20.48
CA GLY A 486 -12.33 -17.08 -21.36
C GLY A 486 -11.39 -16.06 -20.70
N TYR A 487 -11.70 -15.53 -19.51
CA TYR A 487 -10.93 -14.45 -18.88
C TYR A 487 -10.09 -14.96 -17.68
N PRO A 488 -8.76 -14.77 -17.67
CA PRO A 488 -7.88 -15.21 -16.59
C PRO A 488 -7.77 -14.19 -15.45
N ILE A 489 -8.84 -13.43 -15.19
CA ILE A 489 -8.82 -12.28 -14.28
C ILE A 489 -9.96 -12.38 -13.28
N LEU A 490 -9.70 -12.04 -12.03
CA LEU A 490 -10.72 -11.75 -11.03
C LEU A 490 -10.53 -10.33 -10.49
N ILE A 491 -11.63 -9.71 -10.05
CA ILE A 491 -11.53 -8.58 -9.13
C ILE A 491 -10.92 -9.07 -7.82
N ASN A 492 -10.01 -8.28 -7.25
CA ASN A 492 -9.55 -8.46 -5.89
C ASN A 492 -9.54 -7.13 -5.14
N THR A 493 -10.16 -7.12 -3.97
CA THR A 493 -10.06 -6.07 -2.97
C THR A 493 -9.85 -6.66 -1.58
N SER A 494 -9.36 -5.84 -0.65
CA SER A 494 -9.23 -6.20 0.77
C SER A 494 -10.50 -6.84 1.34
N PHE A 495 -10.42 -7.82 2.23
CA PHE A 495 -11.60 -8.32 2.95
C PHE A 495 -11.76 -7.56 4.27
N ASN A 496 -12.58 -6.51 4.23
CA ASN A 496 -12.92 -5.60 5.34
C ASN A 496 -14.06 -4.66 4.93
N VAL A 497 -14.55 -3.85 5.86
CA VAL A 497 -15.37 -2.67 5.57
C VAL A 497 -14.56 -1.38 5.75
N ARG A 498 -15.19 -0.22 5.49
CA ARG A 498 -14.57 1.09 5.71
C ARG A 498 -14.07 1.22 7.15
N ASP A 499 -12.86 1.76 7.32
CA ASP A 499 -12.21 2.05 8.61
C ASP A 499 -11.89 0.83 9.50
N GLU A 500 -11.97 -0.39 8.97
CA GLU A 500 -11.51 -1.63 9.64
C GLU A 500 -10.28 -2.23 8.94
N PRO A 501 -9.38 -2.92 9.68
CA PRO A 501 -8.28 -3.69 9.09
C PRO A 501 -8.81 -4.88 8.26
N ILE A 502 -7.95 -5.48 7.44
CA ILE A 502 -8.25 -6.75 6.77
C ILE A 502 -8.56 -7.82 7.83
N VAL A 503 -9.61 -8.61 7.61
CA VAL A 503 -10.01 -9.69 8.53
C VAL A 503 -8.85 -10.66 8.75
N CYS A 504 -8.58 -11.00 10.01
CA CYS A 504 -7.47 -11.86 10.38
C CYS A 504 -7.96 -13.28 10.68
N THR A 505 -8.93 -13.40 11.60
CA THR A 505 -9.43 -14.67 12.13
C THR A 505 -10.70 -15.14 11.40
N PRO A 506 -11.07 -16.44 11.52
CA PRO A 506 -12.33 -16.95 11.00
C PRO A 506 -13.55 -16.18 11.53
N GLU A 507 -13.51 -15.79 12.80
CA GLU A 507 -14.54 -15.00 13.46
C GLU A 507 -14.67 -13.59 12.85
N ASP A 508 -13.54 -12.94 12.54
CA ASP A 508 -13.54 -11.63 11.86
C ASP A 508 -14.17 -11.74 10.47
N ALA A 509 -13.84 -12.80 9.72
CA ALA A 509 -14.37 -13.04 8.38
C ALA A 509 -15.87 -13.31 8.40
N TYR A 510 -16.35 -14.16 9.30
CA TYR A 510 -17.78 -14.45 9.47
C TYR A 510 -18.54 -13.19 9.89
N LYS A 511 -18.05 -12.42 10.88
CA LYS A 511 -18.68 -11.15 11.29
C LYS A 511 -18.76 -10.15 10.15
N CYS A 512 -17.68 -9.98 9.39
CA CYS A 512 -17.64 -9.09 8.24
C CYS A 512 -18.65 -9.53 7.16
N PHE A 513 -18.71 -10.83 6.87
CA PHE A 513 -19.70 -11.40 5.96
C PHE A 513 -21.13 -11.16 6.43
N MET A 514 -21.41 -11.35 7.72
CA MET A 514 -22.75 -11.15 8.24
C MET A 514 -23.19 -9.68 8.25
N ARG A 515 -22.24 -8.73 8.37
CA ARG A 515 -22.50 -7.28 8.35
C ARG A 515 -22.50 -6.63 6.96
N THR A 516 -22.22 -7.40 5.92
CA THR A 516 -22.14 -6.92 4.54
C THR A 516 -23.08 -7.70 3.63
N ASP A 517 -23.35 -7.14 2.46
CA ASP A 517 -24.19 -7.76 1.43
C ASP A 517 -23.39 -8.66 0.47
N MET A 518 -22.32 -9.31 0.94
CA MET A 518 -21.62 -10.30 0.11
C MET A 518 -22.54 -11.50 -0.10
N ASP A 519 -22.57 -12.04 -1.31
CA ASP A 519 -23.47 -13.15 -1.66
C ASP A 519 -23.02 -14.47 -1.03
N TYR A 520 -21.70 -14.70 -1.01
CA TYR A 520 -21.07 -15.91 -0.49
C TYR A 520 -19.81 -15.62 0.33
N LEU A 521 -19.49 -16.54 1.22
CA LEU A 521 -18.21 -16.60 1.94
C LEU A 521 -17.61 -17.99 1.79
N ALA A 522 -16.40 -18.06 1.25
CA ALA A 522 -15.58 -19.27 1.17
C ALA A 522 -14.46 -19.20 2.21
N MET A 523 -14.53 -20.07 3.21
CA MET A 523 -13.53 -20.21 4.29
C MET A 523 -12.91 -21.59 4.24
N GLU A 524 -11.68 -21.67 3.73
CA GLU A 524 -11.08 -22.96 3.37
C GLU A 524 -12.06 -23.81 2.55
N ASN A 525 -12.48 -24.96 3.06
CA ASN A 525 -13.40 -25.89 2.38
C ASN A 525 -14.88 -25.64 2.67
N TYR A 526 -15.22 -24.60 3.42
CA TYR A 526 -16.59 -24.26 3.77
C TYR A 526 -17.13 -23.14 2.89
N LEU A 527 -18.26 -23.40 2.23
CA LEU A 527 -19.00 -22.41 1.45
C LEU A 527 -20.29 -22.02 2.18
N LEU A 528 -20.44 -20.73 2.44
CA LEU A 528 -21.61 -20.15 3.06
C LEU A 528 -22.33 -19.28 2.05
N LYS A 529 -23.67 -19.41 2.00
CA LYS A 529 -24.54 -18.53 1.23
C LYS A 529 -25.24 -17.56 2.16
N LYS A 530 -25.25 -16.28 1.79
CA LYS A 530 -25.77 -15.20 2.64
C LYS A 530 -27.24 -15.37 2.98
N THR A 531 -28.07 -15.77 2.02
CA THR A 531 -29.51 -15.93 2.19
C THR A 531 -29.92 -17.08 3.11
N ASP A 532 -28.98 -17.98 3.41
CA ASP A 532 -29.25 -19.19 4.18
C ASP A 532 -28.78 -19.02 5.64
N GLN A 533 -28.10 -17.92 5.94
CA GLN A 533 -27.61 -17.64 7.29
C GLN A 533 -28.74 -17.20 8.22
N PRO A 534 -28.65 -17.52 9.52
CA PRO A 534 -29.58 -16.97 10.50
C PRO A 534 -29.45 -15.44 10.59
N ASP A 535 -30.57 -14.78 10.86
CA ASP A 535 -30.56 -13.36 11.21
C ASP A 535 -29.73 -13.15 12.48
N ILE A 536 -28.94 -12.06 12.51
CA ILE A 536 -28.15 -11.65 13.69
C ILE A 536 -28.99 -10.80 14.65
#